data_AF-A0A2E9BG06-F1
#
_entry.id   AF-A0A2E9BG06-F1
#
_cell.length_a   1.000
_cell.length_b   1.000
_cell.length_c   1.000
_cell.angle_alpha   90.00
_cell.angle_beta   90.00
_cell.angle_gamma   90.00
#
_symmetry.space_group_name_H-M   'P 1'
#
loop_
_entity.id
_entity.type
_entity.pdbx_description
1 polymer ?
#
loop_
_entity_poly.entity_id
_entity_poly.type
_entity_poly.pdbx_seq_one_letter_code
_entity_poly.pdbx_strand_id
1 'polypeptide(L)'
;MDERTLLNPSQAKEVEEQLFSTLRQQVGRSVPMPLPRTDFWKKVGELLDTVEMEIHETYKSVGPSLKMQTLQKRQANIRRTASELARKRMVAMMQHSASMALRAEGGPRGQDLAAMDWSRHDPAEREFYSNATELLSKFKHSVNWDNMQMGIAAEELSNEMRMAPGTTQLDSFVPTSGGLTGQGPPTIALEDKDEPISEIEDDEELLATAEEFPELTGTAPISDEHKPADIQAKENHAAAMELAPSKKAKEMDFDAWAEAEIETKEQDFHGDSELKSDEGDMQRIRILQSVDEPIITIDGEITLGAGDVLFLDEMTANYLIESGIAEIATL
;
A
#
# COMPACT_ATOMS: atom_id res chain seq x y z
N MET A 1 22.32 -23.48 2.63
CA MET A 1 21.36 -24.15 3.52
C MET A 1 21.86 -23.89 4.91
N ASP A 2 21.22 -22.97 5.63
CA ASP A 2 21.61 -22.69 7.00
C ASP A 2 21.34 -23.93 7.86
N GLU A 3 22.28 -24.28 8.73
CA GLU A 3 22.16 -25.43 9.61
C GLU A 3 20.90 -25.27 10.47
N ARG A 4 20.01 -26.27 10.47
CA ARG A 4 18.80 -26.27 11.31
C ARG A 4 19.21 -26.44 12.77
N THR A 5 19.34 -25.32 13.48
CA THR A 5 19.63 -25.32 14.91
C THR A 5 18.38 -25.65 15.70
N LEU A 6 18.36 -26.82 16.34
CA LEU A 6 17.27 -27.20 17.23
C LEU A 6 17.44 -26.51 18.59
N LEU A 7 16.36 -25.91 19.10
CA LEU A 7 16.28 -25.31 20.43
C LEU A 7 16.15 -26.39 21.51
N ASN A 8 16.70 -26.08 22.70
CA ASN A 8 16.44 -26.89 23.90
C ASN A 8 14.96 -26.80 24.32
N PRO A 9 14.38 -27.82 24.97
CA PRO A 9 12.96 -27.83 25.33
C PRO A 9 12.55 -26.69 26.28
N SER A 10 13.47 -26.23 27.13
CA SER A 10 13.25 -25.04 27.98
C SER A 10 13.23 -23.74 27.16
N GLN A 11 14.17 -23.59 26.23
CA GLN A 11 14.25 -22.44 25.33
C GLN A 11 13.06 -22.39 24.38
N ALA A 12 12.59 -23.54 23.89
CA ALA A 12 11.41 -23.64 23.04
C ALA A 12 10.16 -23.10 23.74
N LYS A 13 9.96 -23.46 25.02
CA LYS A 13 8.86 -22.92 25.84
C LYS A 13 8.98 -21.42 26.08
N GLU A 14 10.19 -20.94 26.33
CA GLU A 14 10.46 -19.51 26.54
C GLU A 14 10.11 -18.68 25.28
N VAL A 15 10.53 -19.14 24.10
CA VAL A 15 10.22 -18.48 22.82
C VAL A 15 8.72 -18.54 22.53
N GLU A 16 8.05 -19.65 22.83
CA GLU A 16 6.60 -19.78 22.70
C GLU A 16 5.85 -18.78 23.62
N GLU A 17 6.30 -18.63 24.86
CA GLU A 17 5.72 -17.66 25.79
C GLU A 17 5.98 -16.21 25.35
N GLN A 18 7.17 -15.93 24.81
CA GLN A 18 7.49 -14.64 24.19
C GLN A 18 6.57 -14.33 23.00
N LEU A 19 6.27 -15.33 22.16
CA LEU A 19 5.33 -15.16 21.04
C LEU A 19 3.92 -14.81 21.53
N PHE A 20 3.39 -15.54 22.51
CA PHE A 20 2.03 -15.26 23.02
C PHE A 20 1.93 -13.98 23.83
N SER A 21 2.99 -13.60 24.56
CA SER A 21 3.03 -12.35 25.30
C SER A 21 3.11 -11.14 24.36
N THR A 22 3.97 -11.17 23.36
CA THR A 22 4.08 -10.11 22.34
C THR A 22 2.79 -9.94 21.56
N LEU A 23 2.13 -11.03 21.14
CA LEU A 23 0.82 -10.96 20.50
C LEU A 23 -0.21 -10.28 21.40
N ARG A 24 -0.32 -10.70 22.66
CA ARG A 24 -1.26 -10.08 23.61
C ARG A 24 -1.02 -8.60 23.79
N GLN A 25 0.23 -8.17 23.84
CA GLN A 25 0.54 -6.76 24.02
C GLN A 25 0.39 -5.94 22.72
N GLN A 26 0.52 -6.55 21.54
CA GLN A 26 0.27 -5.91 20.24
C GLN A 26 -1.23 -5.70 19.98
N VAL A 27 -2.08 -6.58 20.49
CA VAL A 27 -3.54 -6.47 20.35
C VAL A 27 -4.00 -5.15 20.98
N GLY A 28 -4.68 -4.32 20.18
CA GLY A 28 -5.22 -3.01 20.61
C GLY A 28 -4.25 -1.83 20.47
N ARG A 29 -3.02 -2.03 19.98
CA ARG A 29 -2.06 -0.94 19.72
C ARG A 29 -1.95 -0.64 18.22
N SER A 30 -2.05 0.64 17.86
CA SER A 30 -1.81 1.15 16.49
C SER A 30 -0.33 1.34 16.16
N VAL A 31 0.54 1.33 17.17
CA VAL A 31 2.00 1.41 17.02
C VAL A 31 2.58 -0.01 17.17
N PRO A 32 3.49 -0.43 16.26
CA PRO A 32 4.22 -1.69 16.39
C PRO A 32 4.98 -1.77 17.71
N MET A 33 4.80 -2.88 18.41
CA MET A 33 5.53 -3.17 19.63
C MET A 33 7.02 -3.44 19.36
N PRO A 34 7.95 -2.99 20.20
CA PRO A 34 9.34 -3.45 20.13
C PRO A 34 9.42 -4.95 20.42
N LEU A 35 10.21 -5.68 19.61
CA LEU A 35 10.40 -7.11 19.84
C LEU A 35 11.31 -7.33 21.06
N PRO A 36 11.16 -8.46 21.78
CA PRO A 36 12.07 -8.81 22.87
C PRO A 36 13.50 -9.08 22.39
N ARG A 37 13.66 -9.47 21.12
CA ARG A 37 14.91 -9.87 20.48
C ARG A 37 14.94 -9.38 19.03
N THR A 38 16.13 -9.10 18.51
CA THR A 38 16.33 -8.74 17.09
C THR A 38 16.19 -9.94 16.16
N ASP A 39 16.57 -11.14 16.61
CA ASP A 39 16.41 -12.40 15.86
C ASP A 39 15.10 -13.14 16.22
N PHE A 40 14.04 -12.39 16.53
CA PHE A 40 12.78 -12.97 17.01
C PHE A 40 12.16 -13.95 16.00
N TRP A 41 12.04 -13.54 14.74
CA TRP A 41 11.42 -14.37 13.70
C TRP A 41 12.24 -15.62 13.38
N LYS A 42 13.58 -15.52 13.42
CA LYS A 42 14.47 -16.69 13.29
C LYS A 42 14.22 -17.70 14.41
N LYS A 43 14.11 -17.23 15.66
CA LYS A 43 13.82 -18.11 16.82
C LYS A 43 12.43 -18.73 16.77
N VAL A 44 11.42 -18.02 16.25
CA VAL A 44 10.09 -18.60 16.00
C VAL A 44 10.15 -19.69 14.91
N GLY A 45 10.97 -19.50 13.87
CA GLY A 45 11.26 -20.54 12.87
C GLY A 45 11.94 -21.77 13.47
N GLU A 46 13.02 -21.57 14.24
CA GLU A 46 13.70 -22.66 14.97
C GLU A 46 12.75 -23.40 15.92
N LEU A 47 11.82 -22.69 16.59
CA LEU A 47 10.78 -23.30 17.43
C LEU A 47 9.85 -24.19 16.61
N LEU A 48 9.36 -23.74 15.46
CA LEU A 48 8.50 -24.56 14.60
C LEU A 48 9.24 -25.82 14.10
N ASP A 49 10.50 -25.68 13.69
CA ASP A 49 11.34 -26.81 13.29
C ASP A 49 11.54 -27.83 14.43
N THR A 50 11.72 -27.36 15.68
CA THR A 50 11.84 -28.25 16.84
C THR A 50 10.57 -29.03 17.11
N VAL A 51 9.41 -28.38 17.05
CA VAL A 51 8.10 -29.04 17.24
C VAL A 51 7.83 -30.02 16.10
N GLU A 52 8.22 -29.71 14.87
CA GLU A 52 8.13 -30.63 13.74
C GLU A 52 8.99 -31.87 13.93
N MET A 53 10.22 -31.70 14.42
CA MET A 53 11.09 -32.82 14.74
C MET A 53 10.49 -33.70 15.85
N GLU A 54 9.95 -33.09 16.92
CA GLU A 54 9.26 -33.83 17.99
C GLU A 54 8.04 -34.61 17.47
N ILE A 55 7.29 -34.05 16.53
CA ILE A 55 6.16 -34.74 15.87
C ILE A 55 6.67 -35.95 15.07
N HIS A 56 7.73 -35.81 14.29
CA HIS A 56 8.31 -36.91 13.52
C HIS A 56 8.89 -38.01 14.42
N GLU A 57 9.57 -37.64 15.51
CA GLU A 57 10.13 -38.59 16.48
C GLU A 57 9.03 -39.36 17.21
N THR A 58 7.96 -38.68 17.64
CA THR A 58 6.81 -39.32 18.28
C THR A 58 6.04 -40.23 17.33
N TYR A 59 5.92 -39.85 16.05
CA TYR A 59 5.34 -40.70 15.02
C TYR A 59 6.18 -41.95 14.77
N LYS A 60 7.51 -41.84 14.70
CA LYS A 60 8.41 -42.99 14.50
C LYS A 60 8.42 -43.96 15.70
N SER A 61 8.31 -43.43 16.91
CA SER A 61 8.44 -44.21 18.15
C SER A 61 7.13 -44.91 18.55
N VAL A 62 6.00 -44.19 18.52
CA VAL A 62 4.70 -44.67 19.06
C VAL A 62 3.62 -44.78 17.97
N GLY A 63 3.81 -44.14 16.81
CA GLY A 63 2.79 -44.05 15.76
C GLY A 63 1.69 -43.02 16.08
N PRO A 64 0.49 -43.17 15.48
CA PRO A 64 -0.65 -42.30 15.74
C PRO A 64 -1.08 -42.37 17.21
N SER A 65 -0.79 -41.33 17.98
CA SER A 65 -1.04 -41.28 19.41
C SER A 65 -1.64 -39.94 19.83
N LEU A 66 -2.30 -39.89 20.99
CA LEU A 66 -2.84 -38.64 21.55
C LEU A 66 -1.74 -37.59 21.78
N LYS A 67 -0.53 -38.02 22.14
CA LYS A 67 0.65 -37.15 22.28
C LYS A 67 0.98 -36.47 20.94
N MET A 68 0.99 -37.23 19.85
CA MET A 68 1.26 -36.70 18.51
C MET A 68 0.17 -35.71 18.08
N GLN A 69 -1.12 -36.03 18.29
CA GLN A 69 -2.21 -35.10 18.01
C GLN A 69 -2.10 -33.80 18.84
N THR A 70 -1.66 -33.90 20.10
CA THR A 70 -1.45 -32.72 20.96
C THR A 70 -0.32 -31.84 20.45
N LEU A 71 0.79 -32.44 19.99
CA LEU A 71 1.90 -31.70 19.37
C LEU A 71 1.48 -31.04 18.05
N GLN A 72 0.69 -31.71 17.22
CA GLN A 72 0.12 -31.12 15.99
C GLN A 72 -0.78 -29.92 16.30
N LYS A 73 -1.65 -30.02 17.31
CA LYS A 73 -2.48 -28.89 17.77
C LYS A 73 -1.62 -27.72 18.26
N ARG A 74 -0.57 -28.01 19.02
CA ARG A 74 0.41 -26.99 19.47
C ARG A 74 1.08 -26.32 18.28
N GLN A 75 1.58 -27.08 17.31
CA GLN A 75 2.20 -26.56 16.09
C GLN A 75 1.25 -25.64 15.31
N ALA A 76 0.00 -26.07 15.10
CA ALA A 76 -1.02 -25.27 14.40
C ALA A 76 -1.31 -23.96 15.15
N ASN A 77 -1.36 -23.99 16.48
CA ASN A 77 -1.56 -22.79 17.30
C ASN A 77 -0.36 -21.81 17.21
N ILE A 78 0.88 -22.32 17.27
CA ILE A 78 2.09 -21.51 17.10
C ILE A 78 2.09 -20.85 15.71
N ARG A 79 1.79 -21.61 14.65
CA ARG A 79 1.68 -21.07 13.28
C ARG A 79 0.62 -19.97 13.19
N ARG A 80 -0.58 -20.22 13.73
CA ARG A 80 -1.68 -19.24 13.72
C ARG A 80 -1.27 -17.95 14.45
N THR A 81 -0.68 -18.06 15.63
CA THR A 81 -0.30 -16.90 16.44
C THR A 81 0.88 -16.12 15.86
N ALA A 82 1.85 -16.80 15.23
CA ALA A 82 2.91 -16.16 14.46
C ALA A 82 2.34 -15.35 13.28
N SER A 83 1.44 -15.94 12.49
CA SER A 83 0.78 -15.24 11.38
C SER A 83 -0.09 -14.06 11.85
N GLU A 84 -0.81 -14.22 12.96
CA GLU A 84 -1.61 -13.15 13.57
C GLU A 84 -0.75 -11.99 14.05
N LEU A 85 0.37 -12.29 14.72
CA LEU A 85 1.32 -11.30 15.17
C LEU A 85 1.92 -10.55 13.98
N ALA A 86 2.39 -11.26 12.96
CA ALA A 86 2.97 -10.66 11.76
C ALA A 86 1.97 -9.71 11.09
N ARG A 87 0.72 -10.15 10.90
CA ARG A 87 -0.35 -9.31 10.30
C ARG A 87 -0.59 -8.04 11.10
N LYS A 88 -0.82 -8.16 12.42
CA LYS A 88 -1.08 -7.00 13.28
C LYS A 88 0.09 -6.02 13.28
N ARG A 89 1.33 -6.52 13.27
CA ARG A 89 2.54 -5.70 13.20
C ARG A 89 2.66 -4.97 11.87
N MET A 90 2.44 -5.65 10.75
CA MET A 90 2.46 -5.04 9.41
C MET A 90 1.39 -3.94 9.29
N VAL A 91 0.17 -4.19 9.77
CA VAL A 91 -0.90 -3.18 9.79
C VAL A 91 -0.50 -1.98 10.65
N ALA A 92 0.04 -2.20 11.84
CA ALA A 92 0.51 -1.13 12.71
C ALA A 92 1.68 -0.33 12.08
N MET A 93 2.62 -1.00 11.40
CA MET A 93 3.73 -0.36 10.70
C MET A 93 3.23 0.49 9.53
N MET A 94 2.29 -0.04 8.75
CA MET A 94 1.67 0.69 7.65
C MET A 94 0.90 1.89 8.18
N GLN A 95 0.09 1.73 9.22
CA GLN A 95 -0.64 2.81 9.85
C GLN A 95 0.30 3.90 10.38
N HIS A 96 1.42 3.51 11.00
CA HIS A 96 2.45 4.45 11.42
C HIS A 96 3.07 5.20 10.23
N SER A 97 3.45 4.50 9.16
CA SER A 97 4.03 5.12 7.95
C SER A 97 3.04 6.07 7.26
N ALA A 98 1.78 5.67 7.12
CA ALA A 98 0.71 6.46 6.54
C ALA A 98 0.43 7.72 7.37
N SER A 99 0.33 7.56 8.69
CA SER A 99 0.10 8.67 9.61
C SER A 99 1.28 9.64 9.70
N MET A 100 2.50 9.15 9.43
CA MET A 100 3.70 9.98 9.37
C MET A 100 3.80 10.74 8.04
N ALA A 101 3.57 10.08 6.90
CA ALA A 101 3.74 10.74 5.63
C ALA A 101 2.55 11.62 5.23
N LEU A 102 1.30 11.18 5.42
CA LEU A 102 0.11 11.92 4.97
C LEU A 102 -0.36 12.99 5.97
N ARG A 103 0.51 13.39 6.89
CA ARG A 103 0.19 14.42 7.87
C ARG A 103 0.23 15.79 7.20
N ALA A 104 -0.77 16.62 7.49
CA ALA A 104 -0.77 18.03 7.11
C ALA A 104 0.33 18.80 7.88
N GLU A 105 1.40 19.13 7.19
CA GLU A 105 2.44 20.07 7.62
C GLU A 105 1.80 21.46 7.76
N GLY A 106 1.56 21.92 8.99
CA GLY A 106 1.00 23.26 9.22
C GLY A 106 0.14 23.44 10.48
N GLY A 107 -0.21 22.36 11.19
CA GLY A 107 -0.99 22.46 12.43
C GLY A 107 -0.13 22.70 13.68
N PRO A 108 -0.40 23.73 14.52
CA PRO A 108 0.39 24.04 15.74
C PRO A 108 0.23 23.00 16.88
N ARG A 109 -0.44 21.88 16.61
CA ARG A 109 -0.64 20.75 17.53
C ARG A 109 -0.34 19.41 16.86
N GLY A 110 0.55 19.39 15.86
CA GLY A 110 1.09 18.15 15.32
C GLY A 110 1.97 17.49 16.38
N GLN A 111 1.39 16.65 17.24
CA GLN A 111 2.18 15.78 18.11
C GLN A 111 2.90 14.80 17.18
N ASP A 112 4.14 15.09 16.79
CA ASP A 112 4.96 14.22 15.96
C ASP A 112 4.94 12.82 16.59
N LEU A 113 4.43 11.84 15.84
CA LEU A 113 4.57 10.46 16.27
C LEU A 113 6.07 10.22 16.40
N ALA A 114 6.47 9.66 17.54
CA ALA A 114 7.88 9.42 17.79
C ALA A 114 8.44 8.53 16.68
N ALA A 115 9.61 8.90 16.15
CA ALA A 115 10.33 8.08 15.20
C ALA A 115 10.51 6.66 15.78
N MET A 116 10.26 5.66 14.94
CA MET A 116 10.32 4.26 15.37
C MET A 116 11.75 3.87 15.75
N ASP A 117 11.94 3.27 16.93
CA ASP A 117 13.24 2.75 17.38
C ASP A 117 13.57 1.42 16.71
N TRP A 118 14.20 1.49 15.53
CA TRP A 118 14.58 0.32 14.74
C TRP A 118 15.58 -0.63 15.40
N SER A 119 16.25 -0.23 16.49
CA SER A 119 17.21 -1.09 17.19
C SER A 119 16.56 -2.34 17.80
N ARG A 120 15.24 -2.28 18.05
CA ARG A 120 14.45 -3.34 18.67
C ARG A 120 13.57 -4.13 17.69
N HIS A 121 13.70 -3.85 16.40
CA HIS A 121 12.93 -4.51 15.34
C HIS A 121 13.81 -5.46 14.54
N ASP A 122 13.15 -6.40 13.85
CA ASP A 122 13.83 -7.33 12.96
C ASP A 122 14.26 -6.61 11.66
N PRO A 123 15.43 -6.94 11.07
CA PRO A 123 15.87 -6.36 9.81
C PRO A 123 14.84 -6.51 8.67
N ALA A 124 14.12 -7.63 8.59
CA ALA A 124 13.12 -7.85 7.56
C ALA A 124 11.91 -6.89 7.68
N GLU A 125 11.54 -6.53 8.90
CA GLU A 125 10.47 -5.54 9.14
C GLU A 125 10.91 -4.14 8.73
N ARG A 126 12.20 -3.82 8.91
CA ARG A 126 12.78 -2.54 8.47
C ARG A 126 12.73 -2.40 6.95
N GLU A 127 13.08 -3.45 6.22
CA GLU A 127 13.00 -3.47 4.76
C GLU A 127 11.55 -3.35 4.26
N PHE A 128 10.61 -4.03 4.91
CA PHE A 128 9.18 -3.86 4.62
C PHE A 128 8.73 -2.41 4.83
N TYR A 129 9.14 -1.78 5.94
CA TYR A 129 8.79 -0.40 6.23
C TYR A 129 9.40 0.58 5.23
N SER A 130 10.67 0.43 4.86
CA SER A 130 11.29 1.29 3.84
C SER A 130 10.55 1.18 2.50
N ASN A 131 10.16 -0.04 2.11
CA ASN A 131 9.39 -0.26 0.89
C ASN A 131 7.98 0.36 0.99
N ALA A 132 7.32 0.25 2.13
CA ALA A 132 6.03 0.91 2.39
C ALA A 132 6.13 2.44 2.28
N THR A 133 7.20 3.03 2.81
CA THR A 133 7.44 4.47 2.68
C THR A 133 7.71 4.90 1.24
N GLU A 134 8.42 4.09 0.45
CA GLU A 134 8.64 4.35 -0.97
C GLU A 134 7.32 4.28 -1.76
N LEU A 135 6.50 3.25 -1.54
CA LEU A 135 5.17 3.14 -2.17
C LEU A 135 4.28 4.33 -1.81
N LEU A 136 4.35 4.80 -0.57
CA LEU A 136 3.60 5.97 -0.13
C LEU A 136 4.10 7.27 -0.76
N SER A 137 5.41 7.40 -1.00
CA SER A 137 5.98 8.53 -1.75
C SER A 137 5.53 8.53 -3.21
N LYS A 138 5.48 7.35 -3.85
CA LYS A 138 4.94 7.18 -5.21
C LYS A 138 3.46 7.57 -5.25
N PHE A 139 2.68 7.15 -4.25
CA PHE A 139 1.29 7.55 -4.10
C PHE A 139 1.15 9.07 -3.97
N LYS A 140 1.91 9.71 -3.07
CA LYS A 140 1.91 11.17 -2.89
C LYS A 140 2.19 11.91 -4.20
N HIS A 141 3.19 11.46 -4.95
CA HIS A 141 3.53 12.05 -6.23
C HIS A 141 2.41 11.84 -7.26
N SER A 142 1.85 10.63 -7.36
CA SER A 142 0.79 10.33 -8.34
C SER A 142 -0.51 11.11 -8.10
N VAL A 143 -0.80 11.45 -6.85
CA VAL A 143 -2.01 12.20 -6.44
C VAL A 143 -1.74 13.70 -6.39
N ASN A 144 -0.49 14.15 -6.62
CA ASN A 144 -0.05 15.51 -6.37
C ASN A 144 -0.47 16.00 -4.96
N TRP A 145 -0.18 15.16 -3.95
CA TRP A 145 -0.59 15.39 -2.57
C TRP A 145 -0.13 16.76 -2.04
N ASP A 146 1.08 17.19 -2.39
CA ASP A 146 1.63 18.46 -1.94
C ASP A 146 0.82 19.66 -2.46
N ASN A 147 0.35 19.60 -3.71
CA ASN A 147 -0.57 20.60 -4.27
C ASN A 147 -1.95 20.55 -3.59
N MET A 148 -2.43 19.36 -3.20
CA MET A 148 -3.69 19.24 -2.45
C MET A 148 -3.59 19.83 -1.04
N GLN A 149 -2.45 19.67 -0.37
CA GLN A 149 -2.25 20.09 1.01
C GLN A 149 -1.86 21.56 1.13
N MET A 150 -0.99 22.05 0.24
CA MET A 150 -0.46 23.41 0.25
C MET A 150 -1.23 24.35 -0.71
N GLY A 151 -2.14 23.80 -1.53
CA GLY A 151 -2.87 24.55 -2.53
C GLY A 151 -1.95 25.14 -3.61
N ILE A 152 -2.40 26.24 -4.22
CA ILE A 152 -1.67 26.97 -5.28
C ILE A 152 -0.29 27.47 -4.80
N ALA A 153 -0.08 27.59 -3.48
CA ALA A 153 1.21 27.99 -2.91
C ALA A 153 2.33 26.95 -3.12
N ALA A 154 2.01 25.64 -3.31
CA ALA A 154 3.01 24.65 -3.69
C ALA A 154 3.46 24.76 -5.16
N GLU A 155 2.60 25.26 -6.04
CA GLU A 155 2.92 25.46 -7.45
C GLU A 155 3.95 26.59 -7.64
N GLU A 156 3.88 27.62 -6.79
CA GLU A 156 4.83 28.75 -6.78
C GLU A 156 6.21 28.39 -6.19
N LEU A 157 6.27 27.37 -5.33
CA LEU A 157 7.51 26.85 -4.73
C LEU A 157 8.22 25.82 -5.61
N SER A 158 7.48 25.04 -6.40
CA SER A 158 8.05 24.09 -7.37
C SER A 158 8.54 24.79 -8.64
N ASN A 159 7.92 25.91 -9.01
CA ASN A 159 8.47 26.90 -9.93
C ASN A 159 9.32 27.93 -9.15
N GLU A 160 10.38 27.49 -8.45
CA GLU A 160 11.54 28.38 -8.33
C GLU A 160 11.89 28.80 -9.76
N MET A 161 11.79 30.08 -10.05
CA MET A 161 11.93 30.66 -11.39
C MET A 161 13.34 30.35 -11.92
N ARG A 162 13.51 29.16 -12.50
CA ARG A 162 14.77 28.71 -13.10
C ARG A 162 15.00 29.56 -14.32
N MET A 163 15.98 30.44 -14.22
CA MET A 163 16.36 31.28 -15.34
C MET A 163 17.42 30.55 -16.17
N ALA A 164 17.40 30.77 -17.48
CA ALA A 164 18.38 30.18 -18.38
C ALA A 164 19.81 30.55 -17.95
N PRO A 165 20.79 29.64 -18.11
CA PRO A 165 22.19 29.95 -17.84
C PRO A 165 22.62 31.17 -18.66
N GLY A 166 23.29 32.12 -18.00
CA GLY A 166 23.69 33.41 -18.59
C GLY A 166 22.79 34.60 -18.27
N THR A 167 21.69 34.40 -17.52
CA THR A 167 20.90 35.50 -16.98
C THR A 167 21.55 36.09 -15.73
N THR A 168 22.15 37.28 -15.84
CA THR A 168 22.73 38.01 -14.70
C THR A 168 21.74 39.02 -14.15
N GLN A 169 21.64 39.14 -12.83
CA GLN A 169 20.79 40.16 -12.19
C GLN A 169 21.35 41.56 -12.41
N LEU A 170 20.47 42.56 -12.51
CA LEU A 170 20.85 43.97 -12.68
C LEU A 170 21.73 44.49 -11.52
N ASP A 171 21.56 43.93 -10.33
CA ASP A 171 22.37 44.28 -9.15
C ASP A 171 23.85 43.88 -9.28
N SER A 172 24.18 42.92 -10.16
CA SER A 172 25.57 42.54 -10.45
C SER A 172 26.36 43.61 -11.21
N PHE A 173 25.66 44.56 -11.85
CA PHE A 173 26.27 45.67 -12.60
C PHE A 173 26.51 46.92 -11.73
N VAL A 174 26.12 46.90 -10.45
CA VAL A 174 26.32 48.01 -9.52
C VAL A 174 27.47 47.69 -8.56
N PRO A 175 28.57 48.47 -8.54
CA PRO A 175 29.73 48.22 -7.66
C PRO A 175 29.45 48.38 -6.15
N THR A 176 28.29 48.94 -5.79
CA THR A 176 27.89 49.19 -4.40
C THR A 176 27.41 47.90 -3.75
N SER A 177 28.03 47.49 -2.65
CA SER A 177 27.64 46.32 -1.85
C SER A 177 26.21 46.50 -1.31
N GLY A 178 25.24 45.86 -1.97
CA GLY A 178 23.81 46.01 -1.66
C GLY A 178 22.92 46.20 -2.90
N GLY A 179 23.49 46.25 -4.11
CA GLY A 179 22.72 46.37 -5.35
C GLY A 179 22.00 47.72 -5.50
N LEU A 180 21.06 47.79 -6.43
CA LEU A 180 20.24 48.97 -6.73
C LEU A 180 19.24 49.30 -5.60
N THR A 181 18.84 48.29 -4.82
CA THR A 181 17.75 48.40 -3.82
C THR A 181 18.22 48.36 -2.36
N GLY A 182 19.51 48.14 -2.10
CA GLY A 182 20.08 48.05 -0.74
C GLY A 182 19.75 46.76 0.01
N GLN A 183 18.85 45.95 -0.53
CA GLN A 183 18.64 44.56 -0.16
C GLN A 183 19.34 43.75 -1.26
N GLY A 184 20.34 42.95 -0.91
CA GLY A 184 21.07 42.15 -1.90
C GLY A 184 20.12 41.28 -2.74
N PRO A 185 20.54 40.85 -3.92
CA PRO A 185 19.64 40.19 -4.85
C PRO A 185 19.02 38.91 -4.28
N PRO A 186 17.76 38.59 -4.63
CA PRO A 186 17.16 37.30 -4.31
C PRO A 186 17.96 36.16 -4.96
N THR A 187 18.10 35.03 -4.27
CA THR A 187 18.82 33.86 -4.78
C THR A 187 18.07 33.26 -5.97
N ILE A 188 18.65 33.33 -7.17
CA ILE A 188 18.13 32.67 -8.38
C ILE A 188 18.80 31.29 -8.49
N ALA A 189 18.00 30.23 -8.65
CA ALA A 189 18.49 28.92 -9.05
C ALA A 189 18.67 28.89 -10.58
N LEU A 190 19.91 28.73 -11.05
CA LEU A 190 20.21 28.56 -12.46
C LEU A 190 19.92 27.11 -12.88
N GLU A 191 19.40 26.90 -14.08
CA GLU A 191 19.23 25.54 -14.64
C GLU A 191 20.60 25.02 -15.13
N ASP A 192 21.31 24.27 -14.28
CA ASP A 192 22.53 23.55 -14.66
C ASP A 192 22.17 22.31 -15.50
N LYS A 193 21.68 22.53 -16.72
CA LYS A 193 21.62 21.51 -17.78
C LYS A 193 22.83 21.63 -18.67
N ASP A 194 23.99 21.23 -18.15
CA ASP A 194 25.12 20.88 -18.99
C ASP A 194 24.88 19.45 -19.49
N GLU A 195 24.07 19.28 -20.55
CA GLU A 195 24.17 18.04 -21.33
C GLU A 195 25.60 17.98 -21.88
N PRO A 196 26.35 16.87 -21.65
CA PRO A 196 27.70 16.76 -22.16
C PRO A 196 27.65 16.90 -23.68
N ILE A 197 28.35 17.91 -24.20
CA ILE A 197 28.50 18.15 -25.63
C ILE A 197 28.94 16.82 -26.24
N SER A 198 28.13 16.24 -27.14
CA SER A 198 28.54 15.06 -27.88
C SER A 198 29.83 15.41 -28.62
N GLU A 199 30.91 14.69 -28.35
CA GLU A 199 32.15 14.78 -29.12
C GLU A 199 31.77 14.61 -30.59
N ILE A 200 31.89 15.70 -31.35
CA ILE A 200 31.62 15.73 -32.78
C ILE A 200 32.62 14.74 -33.40
N GLU A 201 32.13 13.67 -34.02
CA GLU A 201 32.96 12.78 -34.84
C GLU A 201 33.73 13.64 -35.85
N ASP A 202 35.04 13.45 -35.96
CA ASP A 202 35.96 14.21 -36.81
C ASP A 202 35.33 14.51 -38.18
N ASP A 203 35.08 15.79 -38.46
CA ASP A 203 34.46 16.27 -39.72
C ASP A 203 35.21 15.75 -40.97
N GLU A 204 36.46 15.30 -40.83
CA GLU A 204 37.28 14.69 -41.88
C GLU A 204 36.76 13.32 -42.36
N GLU A 205 36.11 12.51 -41.51
CA GLU A 205 35.61 11.18 -41.90
C GLU A 205 34.28 11.27 -42.69
N LEU A 206 33.47 12.29 -42.38
CA LEU A 206 32.27 12.68 -43.13
C LEU A 206 32.60 13.27 -44.51
N LEU A 207 33.71 14.01 -44.62
CA LEU A 207 34.21 14.52 -45.90
C LEU A 207 34.81 13.40 -46.77
N ALA A 208 35.52 12.43 -46.18
CA ALA A 208 36.10 11.30 -46.91
C ALA A 208 35.05 10.38 -47.54
N THR A 209 33.89 10.22 -46.89
CA THR A 209 32.75 9.46 -47.44
C THR A 209 31.99 10.22 -48.53
N ALA A 210 32.07 11.56 -48.55
CA ALA A 210 31.45 12.40 -49.59
C ALA A 210 32.32 12.56 -50.86
N GLU A 211 33.62 12.30 -50.79
CA GLU A 211 34.56 12.42 -51.93
C GLU A 211 34.64 11.16 -52.82
N GLU A 212 33.83 10.12 -52.60
CA GLU A 212 33.72 8.99 -53.54
C GLU A 212 32.94 9.43 -54.80
N PHE A 213 33.61 10.21 -55.67
CA PHE A 213 33.08 10.86 -56.87
C PHE A 213 32.24 9.92 -57.77
N PRO A 214 30.90 10.03 -57.74
CA PRO A 214 30.02 9.23 -58.60
C PRO A 214 30.02 9.68 -60.08
N GLU A 215 30.78 10.74 -60.43
CA GLU A 215 30.71 11.40 -61.74
C GLU A 215 31.60 10.82 -62.87
N LEU A 216 32.47 9.82 -62.63
CA LEU A 216 33.33 9.28 -63.70
C LEU A 216 32.64 8.27 -64.65
N THR A 217 31.38 7.88 -64.39
CA THR A 217 30.63 6.95 -65.25
C THR A 217 29.42 7.61 -65.90
N GLY A 218 29.65 8.36 -66.97
CA GLY A 218 28.70 8.45 -68.09
C GLY A 218 27.67 9.59 -68.07
N THR A 219 28.09 10.75 -68.57
CA THR A 219 27.36 11.78 -69.35
C THR A 219 25.86 11.55 -69.68
N ALA A 220 24.98 12.49 -69.30
CA ALA A 220 24.02 13.24 -70.16
C ALA A 220 23.09 14.16 -69.31
N PRO A 221 22.52 15.25 -69.87
CA PRO A 221 22.34 16.52 -69.18
C PRO A 221 20.98 16.73 -68.46
N ILE A 222 21.05 17.68 -67.52
CA ILE A 222 19.96 18.28 -66.72
C ILE A 222 18.79 18.75 -67.59
N SER A 223 17.56 18.46 -67.14
CA SER A 223 16.35 19.20 -67.51
C SER A 223 15.50 19.38 -66.25
N ASP A 224 15.32 20.63 -65.86
CA ASP A 224 14.37 21.08 -64.84
C ASP A 224 12.94 20.93 -65.37
N GLU A 225 12.17 19.98 -64.81
CA GLU A 225 10.72 20.10 -64.74
C GLU A 225 10.19 19.60 -63.40
N HIS A 226 9.57 20.53 -62.67
CA HIS A 226 8.67 20.24 -61.56
C HIS A 226 7.44 19.46 -62.02
N LYS A 227 7.30 18.21 -61.57
CA LYS A 227 6.02 17.54 -61.26
C LYS A 227 6.25 16.54 -60.11
N PRO A 228 5.49 16.60 -59.01
CA PRO A 228 5.55 15.57 -57.98
C PRO A 228 4.62 14.42 -58.35
N ALA A 229 5.16 13.21 -58.48
CA ALA A 229 4.41 11.98 -58.35
C ALA A 229 5.35 10.81 -57.98
N ASP A 230 5.33 10.48 -56.69
CA ASP A 230 5.24 9.14 -56.11
C ASP A 230 6.36 8.12 -56.38
N ILE A 231 6.90 7.51 -55.30
CA ILE A 231 6.73 6.07 -54.99
C ILE A 231 7.71 5.57 -53.90
N GLN A 232 7.11 5.10 -52.79
CA GLN A 232 7.46 3.96 -51.92
C GLN A 232 8.56 4.02 -50.84
N ALA A 233 8.03 3.94 -49.62
CA ALA A 233 8.22 2.87 -48.62
C ALA A 233 9.47 2.91 -47.72
N LYS A 234 9.25 3.21 -46.43
CA LYS A 234 9.16 2.21 -45.35
C LYS A 234 8.88 2.85 -43.98
N GLU A 235 8.20 2.06 -43.15
CA GLU A 235 8.04 2.18 -41.68
C GLU A 235 7.11 3.27 -41.13
N ASN A 236 5.82 2.93 -41.12
CA ASN A 236 4.82 3.55 -40.26
C ASN A 236 4.90 2.95 -38.85
N HIS A 237 5.20 3.77 -37.84
CA HIS A 237 5.15 3.40 -36.43
C HIS A 237 3.71 3.05 -35.99
N ALA A 238 3.46 1.75 -35.80
CA ALA A 238 2.15 1.16 -35.52
C ALA A 238 1.64 1.34 -34.06
N ALA A 239 1.99 2.42 -33.36
CA ALA A 239 1.64 2.58 -31.94
C ALA A 239 0.61 3.69 -31.64
N ALA A 240 0.27 4.56 -32.61
CA ALA A 240 -0.50 5.77 -32.32
C ALA A 240 -1.97 5.75 -32.76
N MET A 241 -2.49 4.62 -33.28
CA MET A 241 -3.84 4.56 -33.90
C MET A 241 -4.81 3.58 -33.21
N GLU A 242 -4.41 2.97 -32.09
CA GLU A 242 -5.24 2.07 -31.25
C GLU A 242 -6.01 2.82 -30.13
N LEU A 243 -5.96 4.16 -30.10
CA LEU A 243 -6.61 4.98 -29.06
C LEU A 243 -7.81 5.81 -29.56
N ALA A 244 -8.44 5.42 -30.68
CA ALA A 244 -9.71 5.99 -31.11
C ALA A 244 -10.87 5.07 -30.69
N PRO A 245 -11.86 5.54 -29.89
CA PRO A 245 -13.00 4.71 -29.50
C PRO A 245 -13.88 4.48 -30.73
N SER A 246 -13.86 3.26 -31.27
CA SER A 246 -14.75 2.87 -32.38
C SER A 246 -16.18 2.62 -31.87
N LYS A 247 -17.16 3.04 -32.67
CA LYS A 247 -18.59 3.16 -32.35
C LYS A 247 -19.38 1.83 -32.40
N LYS A 248 -18.77 0.68 -32.06
CA LYS A 248 -19.49 -0.58 -31.90
C LYS A 248 -19.16 -1.18 -30.54
N ALA A 249 -20.07 -0.96 -29.60
CA ALA A 249 -20.08 -1.65 -28.32
C ALA A 249 -20.12 -3.16 -28.57
N LYS A 250 -19.09 -3.85 -28.10
CA LYS A 250 -19.16 -5.28 -27.85
C LYS A 250 -19.76 -5.40 -26.45
N GLU A 251 -21.04 -5.75 -26.37
CA GLU A 251 -21.63 -6.19 -25.10
C GLU A 251 -20.82 -7.40 -24.62
N MET A 252 -20.08 -7.19 -23.54
CA MET A 252 -19.59 -8.29 -22.73
C MET A 252 -20.78 -8.76 -21.91
N ASP A 253 -21.23 -9.97 -22.20
CA ASP A 253 -22.35 -10.59 -21.51
C ASP A 253 -21.91 -10.93 -20.07
N PHE A 254 -22.23 -10.04 -19.15
CA PHE A 254 -21.77 -10.09 -17.75
C PHE A 254 -22.39 -11.29 -17.02
N ASP A 255 -23.54 -11.78 -17.50
CA ASP A 255 -24.25 -12.94 -16.95
C ASP A 255 -23.46 -14.25 -17.19
N ALA A 256 -22.82 -14.40 -18.35
CA ALA A 256 -22.00 -15.58 -18.65
C ALA A 256 -20.69 -15.66 -17.84
N TRP A 257 -20.19 -14.52 -17.35
CA TRP A 257 -19.02 -14.48 -16.46
C TRP A 257 -19.42 -14.73 -15.00
N ALA A 258 -20.60 -14.25 -14.58
CA ALA A 258 -21.16 -14.50 -13.26
C ALA A 258 -21.53 -15.99 -13.04
N GLU A 259 -22.08 -16.67 -14.05
CA GLU A 259 -22.40 -18.10 -13.96
C GLU A 259 -21.15 -18.99 -13.80
N ALA A 260 -20.03 -18.62 -14.42
CA ALA A 260 -18.76 -19.35 -14.27
C ALA A 260 -18.10 -19.15 -12.88
N GLU A 261 -18.33 -18.00 -12.23
CA GLU A 261 -17.91 -17.78 -10.84
C GLU A 261 -18.81 -18.50 -9.82
N ILE A 262 -20.06 -18.83 -10.18
CA ILE A 262 -20.99 -19.59 -9.34
C ILE A 262 -20.66 -21.09 -9.42
N GLU A 263 -20.42 -21.65 -10.61
CA GLU A 263 -20.04 -23.06 -10.78
C GLU A 263 -18.70 -23.42 -10.10
N THR A 264 -17.77 -22.45 -9.99
CA THR A 264 -16.49 -22.66 -9.30
C THR A 264 -16.59 -22.60 -7.77
N LYS A 265 -17.70 -22.09 -7.22
CA LYS A 265 -17.95 -22.02 -5.76
C LYS A 265 -18.74 -23.19 -5.18
N GLU A 266 -19.33 -24.06 -6.01
CA GLU A 266 -20.19 -25.15 -5.52
C GLU A 266 -19.46 -26.41 -5.01
N GLN A 267 -18.12 -26.47 -5.03
CA GLN A 267 -17.39 -27.67 -4.55
C GLN A 267 -16.64 -27.55 -3.23
N ASP A 268 -16.68 -26.43 -2.52
CA ASP A 268 -16.07 -26.36 -1.18
C ASP A 268 -16.95 -25.63 -0.15
N PHE A 269 -17.37 -26.43 0.85
CA PHE A 269 -17.71 -26.06 2.21
C PHE A 269 -19.15 -25.63 2.55
N HIS A 270 -19.87 -26.62 3.11
CA HIS A 270 -20.94 -26.44 4.09
C HIS A 270 -20.54 -25.46 5.21
N GLY A 271 -21.40 -24.47 5.46
CA GLY A 271 -21.49 -23.78 6.73
C GLY A 271 -21.18 -22.29 6.67
N ASP A 272 -22.07 -21.51 6.05
CA ASP A 272 -22.58 -20.33 6.73
C ASP A 272 -23.99 -20.04 6.22
N SER A 273 -24.90 -19.80 7.16
CA SER A 273 -26.30 -19.52 6.89
C SER A 273 -26.37 -18.13 6.24
N GLU A 274 -26.59 -18.09 4.93
CA GLU A 274 -27.12 -16.90 4.26
C GLU A 274 -28.44 -16.53 4.94
N LEU A 275 -28.41 -15.48 5.75
CA LEU A 275 -29.60 -14.79 6.22
C LEU A 275 -30.26 -14.16 4.99
N LYS A 276 -31.22 -14.91 4.44
CA LYS A 276 -32.26 -14.37 3.58
C LYS A 276 -32.93 -13.23 4.34
N SER A 277 -33.18 -12.14 3.61
CA SER A 277 -34.02 -11.04 4.03
C SER A 277 -35.44 -11.56 4.27
N ASP A 278 -35.70 -12.04 5.48
CA ASP A 278 -37.05 -12.20 5.98
C ASP A 278 -37.50 -10.81 6.43
N GLU A 279 -38.61 -10.32 5.86
CA GLU A 279 -39.45 -9.28 6.47
C GLU A 279 -40.01 -9.84 7.80
N GLY A 280 -39.10 -10.07 8.75
CA GLY A 280 -39.34 -10.79 9.99
C GLY A 280 -40.06 -9.90 10.99
N ASP A 281 -41.07 -10.48 11.63
CA ASP A 281 -41.96 -9.91 12.63
C ASP A 281 -41.30 -8.85 13.54
N MET A 282 -41.54 -7.56 13.24
CA MET A 282 -41.08 -6.42 14.03
C MET A 282 -41.83 -6.36 15.37
N GLN A 283 -41.10 -6.45 16.48
CA GLN A 283 -41.67 -6.41 17.82
C GLN A 283 -41.57 -5.00 18.42
N ARG A 284 -42.67 -4.57 19.05
CA ARG A 284 -42.75 -3.30 19.79
C ARG A 284 -42.29 -3.52 21.23
N ILE A 285 -41.17 -2.94 21.61
CA ILE A 285 -40.61 -3.04 22.97
C ILE A 285 -40.53 -1.67 23.64
N ARG A 286 -40.65 -1.65 24.98
CA ARG A 286 -40.40 -0.47 25.81
C ARG A 286 -39.11 -0.67 26.61
N ILE A 287 -38.19 0.28 26.53
CA ILE A 287 -36.91 0.23 27.25
C ILE A 287 -37.14 0.61 28.71
N LEU A 288 -36.63 -0.21 29.64
CA LEU A 288 -36.70 0.00 31.08
C LEU A 288 -35.46 0.72 31.62
N GLN A 289 -34.28 0.46 31.02
CA GLN A 289 -33.01 1.02 31.46
C GLN A 289 -32.26 1.67 30.29
N SER A 290 -31.77 2.90 30.49
CA SER A 290 -30.97 3.60 29.48
C SER A 290 -29.59 2.96 29.35
N VAL A 291 -29.17 2.74 28.11
CA VAL A 291 -27.82 2.26 27.78
C VAL A 291 -27.13 3.38 27.00
N ASP A 292 -26.00 3.87 27.51
CA ASP A 292 -25.25 4.98 26.90
C ASP A 292 -24.47 4.56 25.64
N GLU A 293 -24.33 3.25 25.39
CA GLU A 293 -23.62 2.71 24.22
C GLU A 293 -24.62 2.41 23.08
N PRO A 294 -24.41 2.93 21.86
CA PRO A 294 -25.31 2.71 20.74
C PRO A 294 -25.26 1.24 20.31
N ILE A 295 -26.44 0.63 20.15
CA ILE A 295 -26.56 -0.77 19.69
C ILE A 295 -26.73 -0.75 18.17
N ILE A 296 -25.97 -1.61 17.49
CA ILE A 296 -26.06 -1.79 16.04
C ILE A 296 -27.23 -2.73 15.75
N THR A 297 -28.24 -2.21 15.08
CA THR A 297 -29.39 -2.98 14.56
C THR A 297 -29.34 -3.02 13.04
N ILE A 298 -30.20 -3.84 12.41
CA ILE A 298 -30.29 -3.96 10.95
C ILE A 298 -30.60 -2.61 10.28
N ASP A 299 -31.34 -1.73 10.96
CA ASP A 299 -31.70 -0.38 10.46
C ASP A 299 -30.70 0.73 10.86
N GLY A 300 -29.62 0.40 11.58
CA GLY A 300 -28.56 1.34 11.97
C GLY A 300 -28.25 1.36 13.48
N GLU A 301 -27.46 2.34 13.90
CA GLU A 301 -27.07 2.56 15.30
C GLU A 301 -28.19 3.29 16.06
N ILE A 302 -28.71 2.67 17.14
CA ILE A 302 -29.79 3.23 17.96
C ILE A 302 -29.30 3.40 19.40
N THR A 303 -29.54 4.58 19.98
CA THR A 303 -29.32 4.86 21.40
C THR A 303 -30.58 4.54 22.21
N LEU A 304 -30.46 3.79 23.29
CA LEU A 304 -31.61 3.37 24.11
C LEU A 304 -31.85 4.34 25.28
N GLY A 305 -32.90 5.16 25.21
CA GLY A 305 -33.39 5.96 26.32
C GLY A 305 -34.39 5.20 27.21
N ALA A 306 -34.28 5.32 28.53
CA ALA A 306 -35.25 4.72 29.45
C ALA A 306 -36.65 5.30 29.21
N GLY A 307 -37.63 4.45 28.93
CA GLY A 307 -39.01 4.82 28.63
C GLY A 307 -39.33 4.93 27.13
N ASP A 308 -38.35 4.80 26.25
CA ASP A 308 -38.57 4.84 24.80
C ASP A 308 -39.25 3.57 24.29
N VAL A 309 -40.10 3.73 23.27
CA VAL A 309 -40.80 2.63 22.60
C VAL A 309 -40.24 2.47 21.19
N LEU A 310 -39.55 1.35 20.96
CA LEU A 310 -38.89 1.05 19.69
C LEU A 310 -39.56 -0.15 19.01
N PHE A 311 -39.48 -0.17 17.68
CA PHE A 311 -39.86 -1.31 16.85
C PHE A 311 -38.58 -1.94 16.32
N LEU A 312 -38.28 -3.15 16.76
CA LEU A 312 -37.04 -3.85 16.49
C LEU A 312 -37.33 -5.25 15.97
N ASP A 313 -36.36 -5.85 15.28
CA ASP A 313 -36.45 -7.23 14.83
C ASP A 313 -36.59 -8.19 16.02
N GLU A 314 -37.26 -9.33 15.81
CA GLU A 314 -37.51 -10.32 16.85
C GLU A 314 -36.23 -10.79 17.57
N MET A 315 -35.11 -10.89 16.86
CA MET A 315 -33.84 -11.34 17.44
C MET A 315 -33.29 -10.30 18.43
N THR A 316 -33.20 -9.02 18.03
CA THR A 316 -32.72 -7.97 18.93
C THR A 316 -33.72 -7.66 20.05
N ALA A 317 -35.02 -7.72 19.76
CA ALA A 317 -36.07 -7.54 20.77
C ALA A 317 -35.99 -8.61 21.86
N ASN A 318 -35.90 -9.89 21.50
CA ASN A 318 -35.74 -10.99 22.46
C ASN A 318 -34.45 -10.86 23.27
N TYR A 319 -33.34 -10.46 22.66
CA TYR A 319 -32.08 -10.21 23.37
C TYR A 319 -32.22 -9.10 24.44
N LEU A 320 -32.90 -8.00 24.11
CA LEU A 320 -33.13 -6.89 25.04
C LEU A 320 -34.11 -7.26 26.17
N ILE A 321 -35.05 -8.17 25.91
CA ILE A 321 -35.97 -8.72 26.92
C ILE A 321 -35.24 -9.70 27.85
N GLU A 322 -34.44 -10.62 27.30
CA GLU A 322 -33.66 -11.60 28.09
C GLU A 322 -32.60 -10.93 28.97
N SER A 323 -31.99 -9.85 28.49
CA SER A 323 -31.05 -9.05 29.28
C SER A 323 -31.74 -8.19 30.35
N GLY A 324 -33.09 -8.14 30.38
CA GLY A 324 -33.87 -7.36 31.33
C GLY A 324 -33.84 -5.85 31.09
N ILE A 325 -33.38 -5.43 29.90
CA ILE A 325 -33.25 -4.01 29.53
C ILE A 325 -34.57 -3.48 28.94
N ALA A 326 -35.39 -4.34 28.34
CA ALA A 326 -36.67 -3.98 27.72
C ALA A 326 -37.81 -4.95 28.09
N GLU A 327 -39.05 -4.50 27.91
CA GLU A 327 -40.27 -5.31 28.07
C GLU A 327 -41.14 -5.22 26.81
N ILE A 328 -41.88 -6.29 26.50
CA ILE A 328 -42.83 -6.31 25.38
C ILE A 328 -43.95 -5.30 25.65
N ALA A 329 -44.09 -4.31 24.76
CA ALA A 329 -45.17 -3.33 24.85
C ALA A 329 -46.39 -3.86 24.11
N THR A 330 -47.27 -4.56 24.83
CA THR A 330 -48.61 -4.90 24.32
C THR A 330 -49.46 -3.63 24.14
N LEU A 331 -50.36 -3.68 23.15
CA LEU A 331 -51.06 -2.54 22.56
C LEU A 331 -51.75 -1.61 23.56
#